data_AF-A0A1J1DQB4-F1
#
_entry.id   AF-A0A1J1DQB4-F1
#
_cell.length_a   1.000
_cell.length_b   1.000
_cell.length_c   1.000
_cell.angle_alpha   90.00
_cell.angle_beta   90.00
_cell.angle_gamma   90.00
#
_symmetry.space_group_name_H-M   'P 1'
#
loop_
_entity.id
_entity.type
_entity.pdbx_description
1 polymer ?
#
loop_
_entity_poly.entity_id
_entity_poly.type
_entity_poly.pdbx_seq_one_letter_code
_entity_poly.pdbx_strand_id
1 'polypeptide(L)'
;MLIDKLQQITDIFDWIQHVWEHPVTQRRVALIILWVYLLALACVELNCRGLLPPQLAALTPYSHFAAIQLALTLILSIEIMGLILSISNSISRALGKQFEILALILLRNAFKELSSLTEPVSMAGNLEPIVNIAVSGVGALCVFACLCLYKRLFRSQHFIQTPEMRMRYVMTKKMLALSLFIIFFCLAAHNVFCFITTGGGEQFFATIYTVLIFSDVALVLIAQRYMPTFHAVFRNSGFVIGTLLMRLALSAPSPWDSVVSVTAALYLVALTWMINYFISSPPAQNGAKAKRPPRHDGGRSVCGREKTTV
;
A
#
# COMPACT_ATOMS: atom_id res chain seq x y z
N MET A 1 -10.17 -29.34 -13.53
CA MET A 1 -10.01 -29.74 -12.11
C MET A 1 -9.03 -28.87 -11.32
N LEU A 2 -7.74 -28.77 -11.68
CA LEU A 2 -6.79 -27.86 -10.98
C LEU A 2 -7.13 -26.38 -11.21
N ILE A 3 -7.57 -26.01 -12.41
CA ILE A 3 -7.98 -24.65 -12.76
C ILE A 3 -9.25 -24.25 -11.99
N ASP A 4 -10.24 -25.15 -11.87
CA ASP A 4 -11.48 -24.90 -11.11
C ASP A 4 -11.21 -24.71 -9.61
N LYS A 5 -10.31 -25.52 -9.04
CA LYS A 5 -9.86 -25.33 -7.64
C LYS A 5 -9.11 -24.00 -7.46
N LEU A 6 -8.24 -23.62 -8.40
CA LEU A 6 -7.55 -22.32 -8.35
C LEU A 6 -8.54 -21.14 -8.45
N GLN A 7 -9.62 -21.30 -9.21
CA GLN A 7 -10.64 -20.28 -9.38
C GLN A 7 -11.45 -20.09 -8.09
N GLN A 8 -11.89 -21.16 -7.44
CA GLN A 8 -12.55 -21.07 -6.12
C GLN A 8 -11.67 -20.37 -5.06
N ILE A 9 -10.38 -20.72 -5.01
CA ILE A 9 -9.43 -20.11 -4.09
C ILE A 9 -9.25 -18.61 -4.38
N THR A 10 -9.26 -18.24 -5.65
CA THR A 10 -9.19 -16.86 -6.10
C THR A 10 -10.46 -16.07 -5.75
N ASP A 11 -11.63 -16.70 -5.84
CA ASP A 11 -12.91 -16.08 -5.52
C ASP A 11 -13.03 -15.79 -4.01
N ILE A 12 -12.48 -16.66 -3.16
CA ILE A 12 -12.37 -16.42 -1.72
C ILE A 12 -11.51 -15.17 -1.43
N PHE A 13 -10.37 -15.05 -2.10
CA PHE A 13 -9.51 -13.88 -1.96
C PHE A 13 -10.22 -12.59 -2.39
N ASP A 14 -10.91 -12.61 -3.55
CA ASP A 14 -11.67 -11.46 -4.03
C ASP A 14 -12.80 -11.08 -3.07
N TRP A 15 -13.47 -12.06 -2.46
CA TRP A 15 -14.49 -11.82 -1.46
C TRP A 15 -13.92 -11.18 -0.19
N ILE A 16 -12.82 -11.72 0.35
CA ILE A 16 -12.13 -11.15 1.53
C ILE A 16 -11.70 -9.71 1.24
N GLN A 17 -11.10 -9.47 0.08
CA GLN A 17 -10.66 -8.15 -0.33
C GLN A 17 -11.85 -7.18 -0.46
N HIS A 18 -12.94 -7.61 -1.09
CA HIS A 18 -14.14 -6.79 -1.26
C HIS A 18 -14.77 -6.41 0.09
N VAL A 19 -14.88 -7.38 1.01
CA VAL A 19 -15.40 -7.14 2.36
C VAL A 19 -14.50 -6.17 3.12
N TRP A 20 -13.18 -6.28 2.98
CA TRP A 20 -12.22 -5.40 3.65
C TRP A 20 -12.23 -3.96 3.11
N GLU A 21 -12.34 -3.80 1.79
CA GLU A 21 -12.40 -2.49 1.12
C GLU A 21 -13.75 -1.79 1.33
N HIS A 22 -14.79 -2.52 1.73
CA HIS A 22 -16.13 -1.98 1.91
C HIS A 22 -16.15 -0.89 3.01
N PRO A 23 -16.74 0.30 2.76
CA PRO A 23 -16.70 1.43 3.69
C PRO A 23 -17.38 1.14 5.03
N VAL A 24 -18.35 0.21 5.05
CA VAL A 24 -19.01 -0.21 6.29
C VAL A 24 -18.06 -1.01 7.19
N THR A 25 -17.24 -1.89 6.61
CA THR A 25 -16.25 -2.68 7.36
C THR A 25 -15.20 -1.76 7.96
N GLN A 26 -14.69 -0.80 7.18
CA GLN A 26 -13.75 0.22 7.65
C GLN A 26 -14.31 1.03 8.83
N ARG A 27 -15.58 1.47 8.74
CA ARG A 27 -16.25 2.18 9.85
C ARG A 27 -16.41 1.31 11.09
N ARG A 28 -16.81 0.05 10.94
CA ARG A 28 -16.95 -0.89 12.07
C ARG A 28 -15.61 -1.14 12.75
N VAL A 29 -14.55 -1.35 11.98
CA VAL A 29 -13.20 -1.53 12.49
C VAL A 29 -12.73 -0.29 13.25
N ALA A 30 -12.94 0.92 12.70
CA ALA A 30 -12.61 2.16 13.40
C ALA A 30 -13.37 2.31 14.73
N LEU A 31 -14.67 1.95 14.76
CA LEU A 31 -15.45 1.94 16.00
C LEU A 31 -14.93 0.92 17.01
N ILE A 32 -14.53 -0.28 16.57
CA ILE A 32 -13.93 -1.29 17.45
C ILE A 32 -12.64 -0.76 18.07
N ILE A 33 -11.75 -0.15 17.28
CA ILE A 33 -10.51 0.47 17.80
C ILE A 33 -10.84 1.54 18.84
N LEU A 34 -11.83 2.39 18.55
CA LEU A 34 -12.27 3.44 19.48
C LEU A 34 -12.76 2.85 20.80
N TRP A 35 -13.60 1.82 20.76
CA TRP A 35 -14.07 1.14 21.96
C TRP A 35 -12.94 0.48 22.75
N VAL A 36 -12.01 -0.18 22.06
CA VAL A 36 -10.82 -0.77 22.69
C VAL A 36 -9.95 0.30 23.35
N TYR A 37 -9.76 1.45 22.70
CA TYR A 37 -9.05 2.59 23.27
C TYR A 37 -9.73 3.15 24.52
N LEU A 38 -11.05 3.38 24.46
CA LEU A 38 -11.83 3.89 25.59
C LEU A 38 -11.80 2.91 26.77
N LEU A 39 -11.89 1.60 26.49
CA LEU A 39 -11.79 0.55 27.49
C LEU A 39 -10.38 0.51 28.10
N ALA A 40 -9.33 0.63 27.29
CA ALA A 40 -7.95 0.70 27.77
C ALA A 40 -7.74 1.92 28.69
N LEU A 41 -8.26 3.09 28.33
CA LEU A 41 -8.22 4.28 29.19
C LEU A 41 -8.98 4.07 30.50
N ALA A 42 -10.19 3.50 30.44
CA ALA A 42 -10.97 3.21 31.64
C ALA A 42 -10.23 2.23 32.56
N CYS A 43 -9.58 1.20 32.01
CA CYS A 43 -8.76 0.26 32.76
C CYS A 43 -7.55 0.94 33.42
N VAL A 44 -6.83 1.82 32.71
CA VAL A 44 -5.70 2.59 33.28
C VAL A 44 -6.19 3.48 34.43
N GLU A 45 -7.30 4.19 34.25
CA GLU A 45 -7.88 5.04 35.29
C GLU A 45 -8.33 4.24 36.53
N LEU A 46 -8.92 3.06 36.33
CA LEU A 46 -9.30 2.15 37.42
C LEU A 46 -8.07 1.58 38.14
N ASN A 47 -6.96 1.35 37.44
CA ASN A 47 -5.69 0.91 38.03
C ASN A 47 -5.08 2.01 38.89
N CYS A 48 -5.06 3.25 38.37
CA CYS A 48 -4.60 4.42 39.12
C CYS A 48 -5.43 4.68 40.39
N ARG A 49 -6.71 4.30 40.40
CA ARG A 49 -7.60 4.39 41.58
C ARG A 49 -7.52 3.18 42.52
N GLY A 50 -6.69 2.18 42.21
CA GLY A 50 -6.49 0.99 43.06
C GLY A 50 -7.68 0.04 43.16
N LEU A 51 -8.64 0.11 42.23
CA LEU A 51 -9.89 -0.66 42.23
C LEU A 51 -9.81 -1.99 41.47
N LEU A 52 -8.67 -2.32 40.85
CA LEU A 52 -8.50 -3.53 40.05
C LEU A 52 -8.01 -4.73 40.88
N PRO A 53 -8.52 -5.95 40.60
CA PRO A 53 -7.96 -7.18 41.15
C PRO A 53 -6.46 -7.31 40.83
N PRO A 54 -5.63 -7.89 41.72
CA PRO A 54 -4.17 -7.93 41.55
C PRO A 54 -3.69 -8.63 40.26
N GLN A 55 -4.50 -9.56 39.72
CA GLN A 55 -4.23 -10.25 38.46
C GLN A 55 -4.39 -9.35 37.22
N LEU A 56 -5.31 -8.38 37.27
CA LEU A 56 -5.53 -7.40 36.19
C LEU A 56 -4.63 -6.18 36.35
N ALA A 57 -4.37 -5.74 37.58
CA ALA A 57 -3.48 -4.62 37.89
C ALA A 57 -2.04 -4.85 37.39
N ALA A 58 -1.58 -6.10 37.35
CA ALA A 58 -0.27 -6.48 36.82
C ALA A 58 -0.17 -6.41 35.28
N LEU A 59 -1.31 -6.47 34.57
CA LEU A 59 -1.37 -6.44 33.11
C LEU A 59 -1.62 -5.02 32.57
N THR A 60 -2.16 -4.11 33.39
CA THR A 60 -2.46 -2.73 33.00
C THR A 60 -1.31 -1.77 33.35
N PRO A 61 -0.69 -1.10 32.35
CA PRO A 61 0.27 -0.04 32.59
C PRO A 61 -0.37 1.15 33.34
N TYR A 62 0.43 1.90 34.10
CA TYR A 62 -0.04 3.06 34.88
C TYR A 62 -0.11 4.38 34.08
N SER A 63 0.31 4.40 32.81
CA SER A 63 0.32 5.62 31.99
C SER A 63 -0.87 5.65 31.02
N HIS A 64 -1.58 6.77 30.94
CA HIS A 64 -2.63 7.00 29.95
C HIS A 64 -2.09 6.91 28.50
N PHE A 65 -0.80 7.16 28.32
CA PHE A 65 -0.07 6.99 27.07
C PHE A 65 -0.06 5.55 26.54
N ALA A 66 -0.12 4.54 27.42
CA ALA A 66 -0.19 3.14 27.00
C ALA A 66 -1.48 2.82 26.22
N ALA A 67 -2.61 3.44 26.59
CA ALA A 67 -3.87 3.29 25.86
C ALA A 67 -3.76 3.84 24.42
N ILE A 68 -3.08 4.99 24.26
CA ILE A 68 -2.79 5.57 22.94
C ILE A 68 -1.91 4.61 22.14
N GLN A 69 -0.83 4.09 22.75
CA GLN A 69 0.09 3.17 22.08
C GLN A 69 -0.60 1.88 21.62
N LEU A 70 -1.53 1.35 22.43
CA LEU A 70 -2.34 0.18 22.08
C LEU A 70 -3.25 0.47 20.87
N ALA A 71 -3.97 1.60 20.88
CA ALA A 71 -4.81 2.01 19.77
C ALA A 71 -4.00 2.20 18.46
N LEU A 72 -2.85 2.88 18.55
CA LEU A 72 -1.94 3.09 17.41
C LEU A 72 -1.35 1.79 16.88
N THR A 73 -1.13 0.80 17.74
CA THR A 73 -0.64 -0.53 17.34
C THR A 73 -1.73 -1.34 16.64
N LEU A 74 -2.98 -1.23 17.08
CA LEU A 74 -4.13 -1.86 16.43
C LEU A 74 -4.38 -1.27 15.04
N ILE A 75 -4.31 0.06 14.90
CA ILE A 75 -4.40 0.75 13.60
C ILE A 75 -3.31 0.23 12.65
N LEU A 76 -2.06 0.15 13.12
CA LEU A 76 -0.94 -0.33 12.31
C LEU A 76 -1.12 -1.79 11.85
N SER A 77 -1.67 -2.67 12.70
CA SER A 77 -2.01 -4.04 12.29
C SER A 77 -3.05 -4.10 11.16
N ILE A 78 -4.05 -3.22 11.19
CA ILE A 78 -5.08 -3.12 10.14
C ILE A 78 -4.47 -2.56 8.85
N GLU A 79 -3.57 -1.58 8.94
CA GLU A 79 -2.87 -1.06 7.78
C GLU A 79 -2.02 -2.13 7.09
N ILE A 80 -1.29 -2.96 7.85
CA ILE A 80 -0.53 -4.09 7.31
C ILE A 80 -1.45 -5.12 6.65
N MET A 81 -2.61 -5.40 7.23
CA MET A 81 -3.60 -6.28 6.60
C MET A 81 -4.05 -5.72 5.23
N GLY A 82 -4.34 -4.42 5.16
CA GLY A 82 -4.66 -3.74 3.90
C GLY A 82 -3.52 -3.79 2.89
N LEU A 83 -2.27 -3.68 3.35
CA LEU A 83 -1.07 -3.80 2.52
C LEU A 83 -0.94 -5.20 1.89
N ILE A 84 -1.16 -6.25 2.69
CA ILE A 84 -1.13 -7.65 2.22
C ILE A 84 -2.21 -7.90 1.18
N LEU A 85 -3.44 -7.47 1.43
CA LEU A 85 -4.54 -7.64 0.46
C LEU A 85 -4.31 -6.83 -0.81
N SER A 86 -3.70 -5.65 -0.70
CA SER A 86 -3.37 -4.81 -1.84
C SER A 86 -2.25 -5.40 -2.74
N ILE A 87 -1.44 -6.36 -2.29
CA ILE A 87 -0.33 -6.92 -3.09
C ILE A 87 -0.82 -7.63 -4.36
N SER A 88 -2.04 -8.15 -4.31
CA SER A 88 -2.68 -8.88 -5.43
C SER A 88 -3.15 -7.96 -6.54
N ASN A 89 -3.49 -6.71 -6.18
CA ASN A 89 -3.95 -5.71 -7.13
C ASN A 89 -2.82 -5.30 -8.09
N SER A 90 -3.16 -4.54 -9.14
CA SER A 90 -2.14 -4.08 -10.09
C SER A 90 -1.00 -3.34 -9.36
N ILE A 91 0.25 -3.68 -9.67
CA ILE A 91 1.45 -3.23 -8.93
C ILE A 91 1.43 -1.70 -8.76
N SER A 92 1.06 -0.95 -9.81
CA SER A 92 1.00 0.51 -9.74
C SER A 92 -0.15 1.07 -8.88
N ARG A 93 -1.32 0.41 -8.85
CA ARG A 93 -2.42 0.83 -7.96
C ARG A 93 -2.08 0.51 -6.50
N ALA A 94 -1.49 -0.67 -6.28
CA ALA A 94 -0.99 -1.07 -4.97
C ALA A 94 0.06 -0.07 -4.45
N LEU A 95 1.00 0.35 -5.30
CA LEU A 95 2.00 1.36 -4.96
C LEU A 95 1.38 2.66 -4.44
N GLY A 96 0.40 3.23 -5.14
CA GLY A 96 -0.29 4.44 -4.67
C GLY A 96 -0.91 4.27 -3.28
N LYS A 97 -1.44 3.07 -2.98
CA LYS A 97 -1.95 2.74 -1.64
C LYS A 97 -0.84 2.56 -0.61
N GLN A 98 0.31 2.00 -1.00
CA GLN A 98 1.49 1.89 -0.14
C GLN A 98 2.02 3.26 0.29
N PHE A 99 2.02 4.25 -0.61
CA PHE A 99 2.38 5.63 -0.26
C PHE A 99 1.44 6.23 0.80
N GLU A 100 0.12 5.99 0.69
CA GLU A 100 -0.84 6.42 1.69
C GLU A 100 -0.55 5.77 3.05
N ILE A 101 -0.36 4.45 3.05
CA ILE A 101 -0.03 3.68 4.26
C ILE A 101 1.29 4.16 4.88
N LEU A 102 2.33 4.35 4.06
CA LEU A 102 3.64 4.79 4.52
C LEU A 102 3.58 6.18 5.18
N ALA A 103 2.84 7.12 4.58
CA ALA A 103 2.65 8.45 5.17
C ALA A 103 1.89 8.39 6.51
N LEU A 104 0.85 7.56 6.61
CA LEU A 104 0.09 7.35 7.84
C LEU A 104 0.93 6.71 8.95
N ILE A 105 1.76 5.72 8.61
CA ILE A 105 2.65 5.06 9.58
C ILE A 105 3.70 6.04 10.13
N LEU A 106 4.30 6.89 9.31
CA LEU A 106 5.24 7.91 9.79
C LEU A 106 4.56 8.93 10.71
N LEU A 107 3.34 9.35 10.38
CA LEU A 107 2.56 10.22 11.25
C LEU A 107 2.27 9.54 12.60
N ARG A 108 1.97 8.24 12.57
CA ARG A 108 1.79 7.42 13.77
C ARG A 108 3.08 7.30 14.58
N ASN A 109 4.23 7.13 13.94
CA ASN A 109 5.52 7.05 14.64
C ASN A 109 5.84 8.37 15.36
N ALA A 110 5.47 9.52 14.79
CA ALA A 110 5.55 10.80 15.49
C ALA A 110 4.71 10.80 16.79
N PHE A 111 3.50 10.25 16.79
CA PHE A 111 2.69 10.11 18.01
C PHE A 111 3.26 9.10 19.01
N LYS A 112 3.93 8.05 18.54
CA LYS A 112 4.62 7.09 19.41
C LYS A 112 5.77 7.76 20.17
N GLU A 113 6.60 8.54 19.47
CA GLU A 113 7.69 9.30 20.08
C GLU A 113 7.18 10.43 20.99
N LEU A 114 5.97 10.95 20.74
CA LEU A 114 5.30 11.87 21.66
C LEU A 114 4.92 11.19 22.99
N SER A 115 4.50 9.92 22.93
CA SER A 115 4.07 9.16 24.10
C SER A 115 5.20 8.74 25.05
N SER A 116 6.46 8.82 24.61
CA SER A 116 7.65 8.57 25.45
C SER A 116 8.14 9.81 26.20
N LEU A 117 7.51 10.98 26.01
CA LEU A 117 7.81 12.17 26.79
C LEU A 117 7.27 12.01 28.23
N THR A 118 8.18 11.87 29.20
CA THR A 118 7.86 11.86 30.63
C THR A 118 7.43 13.25 31.11
N GLU A 119 6.35 13.35 31.88
CA GLU A 119 5.95 14.60 32.55
C GLU A 119 6.99 15.00 33.61
N PRO A 120 7.41 16.29 33.75
CA PRO A 120 7.02 17.51 33.04
C PRO A 120 7.91 17.79 31.81
N VAL A 121 7.31 18.38 30.77
CA VAL A 121 7.96 18.73 29.49
C VAL A 121 8.98 19.87 29.67
N SER A 122 10.19 19.54 30.13
CA SER A 122 11.33 20.45 30.11
C SER A 122 12.09 20.30 28.79
N MET A 123 12.16 21.39 28.01
CA MET A 123 12.94 21.50 26.77
C MET A 123 14.45 21.26 26.99
N ALA A 124 14.93 21.38 28.23
CA ALA A 124 16.35 21.25 28.55
C ALA A 124 16.86 19.80 28.64
N GLY A 125 15.97 18.79 28.69
CA GLY A 125 16.35 17.38 28.86
C GLY A 125 15.82 16.39 27.82
N ASN A 126 14.91 16.79 26.92
CA ASN A 126 14.18 15.89 26.01
C ASN A 126 14.32 16.28 24.52
N LEU A 127 15.50 16.71 24.08
CA LEU A 127 15.72 17.12 22.68
C LEU A 127 15.57 15.95 21.68
N GLU A 128 15.98 14.75 22.05
CA GLU A 128 15.98 13.59 21.15
C GLU A 128 14.56 13.13 20.73
N PRO A 129 13.58 12.92 21.65
CA PRO A 129 12.20 12.63 21.24
C PRO A 129 11.57 13.75 20.42
N ILE A 130 11.85 15.02 20.76
CA ILE A 130 11.32 16.19 20.01
C ILE A 130 11.84 16.20 18.58
N VAL A 131 13.13 15.92 18.37
CA VAL A 131 13.73 15.81 17.04
C VAL A 131 13.15 14.62 16.28
N ASN A 132 12.97 13.46 16.92
CA ASN A 132 12.36 12.29 16.29
C ASN A 132 10.91 12.55 15.85
N ILE A 133 10.12 13.27 16.65
CA ILE A 133 8.77 13.70 16.30
C ILE A 133 8.81 14.62 15.06
N ALA A 134 9.69 15.63 15.08
CA ALA A 134 9.83 16.57 13.98
C ALA A 134 10.26 15.88 12.68
N VAL A 135 11.25 14.98 12.75
CA VAL A 135 11.75 14.20 11.60
C VAL A 135 10.65 13.29 11.05
N SER A 136 9.91 12.60 11.92
CA SER A 136 8.78 11.74 11.52
C SER A 136 7.66 12.52 10.85
N GLY A 137 7.29 13.69 11.41
CA GLY A 137 6.27 14.57 10.85
C GLY A 137 6.67 15.16 9.49
N VAL A 138 7.91 15.63 9.36
CA VAL A 138 8.46 16.14 8.09
C VAL A 138 8.56 15.01 7.06
N GLY A 139 9.00 13.82 7.48
CA GLY A 139 9.04 12.62 6.65
C GLY A 139 7.66 12.26 6.08
N ALA A 140 6.63 12.24 6.93
CA ALA A 140 5.25 11.99 6.53
C ALA A 140 4.77 13.01 5.48
N LEU A 141 5.04 14.30 5.70
CA LEU A 141 4.67 15.37 4.76
C LEU A 141 5.38 15.22 3.41
N CYS A 142 6.68 14.89 3.41
CA CYS A 142 7.46 14.64 2.20
C CYS A 142 6.94 13.44 1.41
N VAL A 143 6.63 12.32 2.09
CA VAL A 143 6.02 11.13 1.45
C VAL A 143 4.65 11.47 0.88
N PHE A 144 3.84 12.26 1.59
CA PHE A 144 2.55 12.72 1.11
C PHE A 144 2.67 13.65 -0.12
N ALA A 145 3.65 14.54 -0.15
CA ALA A 145 3.96 15.35 -1.33
C ALA A 145 4.37 14.47 -2.52
N CYS A 146 5.21 13.45 -2.28
CA CYS A 146 5.59 12.47 -3.30
C CYS A 146 4.38 11.67 -3.80
N LEU A 147 3.44 11.31 -2.93
CA LEU A 147 2.17 10.67 -3.33
C LEU A 147 1.37 11.56 -4.28
N CYS A 148 1.23 12.85 -3.97
CA CYS A 148 0.54 13.81 -4.82
C CYS A 148 1.22 13.93 -6.20
N LEU A 149 2.56 13.98 -6.23
CA LEU A 149 3.33 13.98 -7.48
C LEU A 149 3.17 12.66 -8.25
N TYR A 150 3.25 11.52 -7.57
CA TYR A 150 3.04 10.20 -8.15
C TYR A 150 1.66 10.11 -8.81
N LYS A 151 0.60 10.51 -8.10
CA LYS A 151 -0.78 10.55 -8.62
C LYS A 151 -0.92 11.48 -9.82
N ARG A 152 -0.24 12.64 -9.83
CA ARG A 152 -0.23 13.58 -10.96
C ARG A 152 0.50 13.04 -12.19
N LEU A 153 1.61 12.34 -11.98
CA LEU A 153 2.40 11.73 -13.05
C LEU A 153 1.75 10.48 -13.61
N PHE A 154 0.97 9.75 -12.80
CA PHE A 154 0.36 8.50 -13.22
C PHE A 154 -0.72 8.72 -14.28
N ARG A 155 -0.39 8.47 -15.56
CA ARG A 155 -1.35 8.26 -16.64
C ARG A 155 -1.70 6.77 -16.71
N SER A 156 -2.98 6.43 -16.69
CA SER A 156 -3.44 5.03 -16.79
C SER A 156 -3.12 4.45 -18.18
N GLN A 157 -1.91 3.93 -18.35
CA GLN A 157 -1.50 3.25 -19.57
C GLN A 157 -2.01 1.80 -19.51
N HIS A 158 -3.12 1.53 -20.21
CA HIS A 158 -3.61 0.16 -20.43
C HIS A 158 -2.72 -0.54 -21.46
N PHE A 159 -1.54 -1.00 -21.03
CA PHE A 159 -0.70 -1.84 -21.87
C PHE A 159 -0.88 -3.31 -21.49
N ILE A 160 -1.82 -3.99 -22.15
CA ILE A 160 -1.85 -5.45 -22.12
C ILE A 160 -2.23 -5.98 -23.51
N GLN A 161 -1.29 -6.70 -24.12
CA GLN A 161 -1.35 -7.13 -25.51
C GLN A 161 -2.10 -8.44 -25.76
N THR A 162 -2.49 -9.23 -24.75
CA THR A 162 -3.35 -10.43 -24.96
C THR A 162 -4.14 -10.85 -23.70
N PRO A 163 -5.39 -11.33 -23.83
CA PRO A 163 -6.30 -11.65 -22.71
C PRO A 163 -5.93 -12.95 -21.95
N GLU A 164 -5.36 -13.96 -22.60
CA GLU A 164 -5.08 -15.26 -21.96
C GLU A 164 -3.87 -15.22 -21.01
N MET A 165 -2.79 -14.54 -21.39
CA MET A 165 -1.62 -14.31 -20.52
C MET A 165 -1.95 -13.39 -19.33
N ARG A 166 -2.87 -12.44 -19.53
CA ARG A 166 -3.40 -11.59 -18.45
C ARG A 166 -4.06 -12.43 -17.36
N MET A 167 -4.87 -13.42 -17.75
CA MET A 167 -5.61 -14.25 -16.81
C MET A 167 -4.69 -15.11 -15.94
N ARG A 168 -3.67 -15.78 -16.53
CA ARG A 168 -2.68 -16.56 -15.76
C ARG A 168 -1.83 -15.69 -14.82
N TYR A 169 -1.47 -14.48 -15.23
CA TYR A 169 -0.76 -13.54 -14.38
C TYR A 169 -1.61 -13.07 -13.18
N VAL A 170 -2.88 -12.75 -13.42
CA VAL A 170 -3.83 -12.34 -12.38
C VAL A 170 -4.08 -13.48 -11.38
N MET A 171 -4.27 -14.71 -11.85
CA MET A 171 -4.47 -15.88 -10.98
C MET A 171 -3.23 -16.18 -10.11
N THR A 172 -2.02 -16.05 -10.66
CA THR A 172 -0.78 -16.28 -9.89
C THR A 172 -0.60 -15.24 -8.78
N LYS A 173 -0.98 -13.97 -9.03
CA LYS A 173 -0.95 -12.92 -8.00
C LYS A 173 -1.90 -13.18 -6.84
N LYS A 174 -3.10 -13.65 -7.15
CA LYS A 174 -4.15 -13.95 -6.18
C LYS A 174 -3.75 -15.12 -5.27
N MET A 175 -3.12 -16.15 -5.84
CA MET A 175 -2.55 -17.26 -5.07
C MET A 175 -1.43 -16.82 -4.12
N LEU A 176 -0.52 -15.95 -4.56
CA LEU A 176 0.53 -15.40 -3.69
C LEU A 176 -0.05 -14.59 -2.53
N ALA A 177 -0.99 -13.69 -2.83
CA ALA A 177 -1.61 -12.84 -1.82
C ALA A 177 -2.38 -13.66 -0.77
N LEU A 178 -3.08 -14.71 -1.20
CA LEU A 178 -3.77 -15.62 -0.28
C LEU A 178 -2.78 -16.41 0.58
N SER A 179 -1.68 -16.91 0.00
CA SER A 179 -0.63 -17.59 0.78
C SER A 179 -0.05 -16.66 1.84
N LEU A 180 0.17 -15.39 1.50
CA LEU A 180 0.70 -14.39 2.44
C LEU A 180 -0.32 -14.07 3.55
N PHE A 181 -1.61 -13.99 3.20
CA PHE A 181 -2.70 -13.79 4.15
C PHE A 181 -2.78 -14.94 5.17
N ILE A 182 -2.64 -16.19 4.72
CA ILE A 182 -2.60 -17.37 5.60
C ILE A 182 -1.40 -17.28 6.55
N ILE A 183 -0.21 -16.98 6.02
CA ILE A 183 1.02 -16.85 6.84
C ILE A 183 0.84 -15.75 7.90
N PHE A 184 0.26 -14.60 7.52
CA PHE A 184 -0.06 -13.52 8.45
C PHE A 184 -0.98 -13.98 9.57
N PHE A 185 -2.06 -14.69 9.25
CA PHE A 185 -3.02 -15.17 10.26
C PHE A 185 -2.39 -16.20 11.20
N CYS A 186 -1.58 -17.13 10.67
CA CYS A 186 -0.83 -18.10 11.47
C CYS A 186 0.15 -17.41 12.42
N LEU A 187 0.88 -16.40 11.95
CA LEU A 187 1.85 -15.66 12.75
C LEU A 187 1.15 -14.82 13.83
N ALA A 188 -0.02 -14.24 13.53
CA ALA A 188 -0.85 -13.53 14.48
C ALA A 188 -1.37 -14.47 15.58
N ALA A 189 -1.92 -15.61 15.20
CA ALA A 189 -2.40 -16.62 16.14
C ALA A 189 -1.27 -17.13 17.06
N HIS A 190 -0.10 -17.41 16.48
CA HIS A 190 1.08 -17.82 17.25
C HIS A 190 1.54 -16.74 18.23
N ASN A 191 1.55 -15.47 17.81
CA ASN A 191 1.93 -14.37 18.70
C ASN A 191 0.94 -14.19 19.86
N VAL A 192 -0.37 -14.26 19.59
CA VAL A 192 -1.41 -14.22 20.63
C VAL A 192 -1.27 -15.40 21.59
N PHE A 193 -1.02 -16.61 21.07
CA PHE A 193 -0.79 -17.80 21.90
C PHE A 193 0.41 -17.61 22.82
N CYS A 194 1.56 -17.19 22.28
CA CYS A 194 2.77 -16.91 23.09
C CYS A 194 2.57 -15.78 24.10
N PHE A 195 1.80 -14.75 23.74
CA PHE A 195 1.46 -13.65 24.66
C PHE A 195 0.67 -14.17 25.87
N ILE A 196 -0.29 -15.07 25.64
CA ILE A 196 -1.10 -15.67 26.71
C ILE A 196 -0.29 -16.65 27.57
N THR A 197 0.59 -17.47 26.97
CA THR A 197 1.32 -18.52 27.71
C THR A 197 2.55 -18.01 28.45
N THR A 198 3.27 -17.06 27.86
CA THR A 198 4.65 -16.71 28.28
C THR A 198 4.79 -15.24 28.65
N GLY A 199 3.76 -14.41 28.40
CA GLY A 199 3.77 -12.97 28.70
C GLY A 199 4.71 -12.12 27.83
N GLY A 200 5.47 -12.73 26.90
CA GLY A 200 6.44 -12.06 26.03
C GLY A 200 6.05 -12.16 24.56
N GLY A 201 5.48 -11.08 24.01
CA GLY A 201 5.03 -10.98 22.62
C GLY A 201 5.75 -9.88 21.84
N GLU A 202 7.06 -9.94 21.69
CA GLU A 202 7.85 -8.77 21.26
C GLU A 202 8.20 -8.69 19.75
N GLN A 203 7.89 -9.69 18.91
CA GLN A 203 8.42 -9.73 17.52
C GLN A 203 7.41 -9.85 16.38
N PHE A 204 6.10 -9.74 16.65
CA PHE A 204 5.06 -9.90 15.62
C PHE A 204 5.30 -9.03 14.36
N PHE A 205 5.50 -7.73 14.56
CA PHE A 205 5.66 -6.78 13.46
C PHE A 205 6.95 -7.02 12.67
N ALA A 206 8.07 -7.26 13.36
CA ALA A 206 9.35 -7.53 12.71
C ALA A 206 9.27 -8.77 11.82
N THR A 207 8.69 -9.87 12.32
CA THR A 207 8.55 -11.11 11.54
C THR A 207 7.62 -10.93 10.34
N ILE A 208 6.49 -10.21 10.49
CA ILE A 208 5.61 -9.93 9.35
C ILE A 208 6.34 -9.11 8.29
N TYR A 209 7.04 -8.04 8.66
CA TYR A 209 7.73 -7.20 7.67
C TYR A 209 8.77 -7.97 6.88
N THR A 210 9.52 -8.87 7.52
CA THR A 210 10.46 -9.77 6.84
C THR A 210 9.74 -10.69 5.84
N VAL A 211 8.64 -11.33 6.26
CA VAL A 211 7.82 -12.18 5.37
C VAL A 211 7.29 -11.39 4.17
N LEU A 212 6.85 -10.15 4.41
CA LEU A 212 6.43 -9.22 3.37
C LEU A 212 7.58 -8.96 2.38
N ILE A 213 8.78 -8.59 2.85
CA ILE A 213 9.91 -8.34 1.96
C ILE A 213 10.18 -9.55 1.03
N PHE A 214 10.20 -10.76 1.57
CA PHE A 214 10.39 -11.97 0.75
C PHE A 214 9.27 -12.19 -0.27
N SER A 215 8.01 -11.92 0.11
CA SER A 215 6.88 -12.03 -0.81
C SER A 215 6.93 -11.05 -1.97
N ASP A 216 7.45 -9.84 -1.75
CA ASP A 216 7.62 -8.85 -2.81
C ASP A 216 8.67 -9.32 -3.82
N VAL A 217 9.79 -9.85 -3.35
CA VAL A 217 10.82 -10.46 -4.22
C VAL A 217 10.23 -11.62 -5.03
N ALA A 218 9.43 -12.49 -4.42
CA ALA A 218 8.74 -13.57 -5.13
C ALA A 218 7.79 -13.05 -6.23
N LEU A 219 7.06 -11.96 -5.96
CA LEU A 219 6.20 -11.29 -6.94
C LEU A 219 6.99 -10.81 -8.17
N VAL A 220 8.23 -10.33 -8.01
CA VAL A 220 9.11 -9.93 -9.14
C VAL A 220 9.46 -11.11 -10.01
N LEU A 221 9.96 -12.18 -9.38
CA LEU A 221 10.41 -13.38 -10.10
C LEU A 221 9.26 -13.96 -10.92
N ILE A 222 8.06 -13.92 -10.37
CA ILE A 222 6.83 -14.31 -11.07
C ILE A 222 6.49 -13.33 -12.20
N ALA A 223 6.58 -12.02 -11.98
CA ALA A 223 6.28 -11.03 -13.02
C ALA A 223 7.24 -11.12 -14.22
N GLN A 224 8.53 -11.40 -13.98
CA GLN A 224 9.54 -11.58 -15.04
C GLN A 224 9.24 -12.78 -15.93
N ARG A 225 8.68 -13.87 -15.37
CA ARG A 225 8.30 -15.06 -16.13
C ARG A 225 7.23 -14.81 -17.20
N TYR A 226 6.34 -13.83 -16.99
CA TYR A 226 5.16 -13.63 -17.84
C TYR A 226 5.25 -12.44 -18.82
N MET A 227 6.20 -11.51 -18.65
CA MET A 227 6.36 -10.34 -19.54
C MET A 227 7.84 -10.08 -19.88
N PRO A 228 8.41 -10.76 -20.88
CA PRO A 228 9.85 -10.70 -21.19
C PRO A 228 10.30 -9.44 -21.95
N THR A 229 9.44 -8.45 -22.18
CA THR A 229 9.86 -7.18 -22.81
C THR A 229 10.68 -6.35 -21.82
N PHE A 230 11.90 -5.94 -22.20
CA PHE A 230 12.82 -5.19 -21.34
C PHE A 230 12.18 -4.00 -20.60
N HIS A 231 11.36 -3.18 -21.29
CA HIS A 231 10.68 -2.03 -20.67
C HIS A 231 9.65 -2.44 -19.61
N ALA A 232 8.94 -3.55 -19.83
CA ALA A 232 7.97 -4.07 -18.88
C ALA A 232 8.67 -4.68 -17.66
N VAL A 233 9.77 -5.42 -17.89
CA VAL A 233 10.61 -5.98 -16.83
C VAL A 233 11.22 -4.88 -15.98
N PHE A 234 11.84 -3.87 -16.59
CA PHE A 234 12.48 -2.76 -15.87
C PHE A 234 11.47 -2.00 -15.00
N ARG A 235 10.29 -1.68 -15.53
CA ARG A 235 9.22 -1.03 -14.75
C ARG A 235 8.75 -1.88 -13.58
N ASN A 236 8.44 -3.15 -13.82
CA ASN A 236 7.90 -4.03 -12.79
C ASN A 236 8.94 -4.32 -11.70
N SER A 237 10.20 -4.55 -12.07
CA SER A 237 11.30 -4.74 -11.13
C SER A 237 11.62 -3.46 -10.36
N GLY A 238 11.65 -2.30 -11.02
CA GLY A 238 11.84 -1.01 -10.35
C GLY A 238 10.74 -0.70 -9.35
N PHE A 239 9.48 -1.00 -9.68
CA PHE A 239 8.37 -0.86 -8.74
C PHE A 239 8.52 -1.72 -7.49
N VAL A 240 9.02 -2.95 -7.64
CA VAL A 240 9.25 -3.80 -6.46
C VAL A 240 10.48 -3.39 -5.66
N ILE A 241 11.55 -2.91 -6.29
CA ILE A 241 12.64 -2.28 -5.53
C ILE A 241 12.08 -1.12 -4.69
N GLY A 242 11.17 -0.33 -5.25
CA GLY A 242 10.45 0.71 -4.52
C GLY A 242 9.63 0.18 -3.35
N THR A 243 8.83 -0.88 -3.53
CA THR A 243 8.05 -1.47 -2.43
C THR A 243 8.96 -2.07 -1.34
N LEU A 244 10.08 -2.67 -1.74
CA LEU A 244 11.08 -3.22 -0.81
C LEU A 244 11.72 -2.12 0.03
N LEU A 245 12.11 -1.00 -0.58
CA LEU A 245 12.63 0.16 0.15
C LEU A 245 11.60 0.73 1.13
N MET A 246 10.32 0.81 0.72
CA MET A 246 9.24 1.23 1.62
C MET A 246 9.08 0.27 2.81
N ARG A 247 9.20 -1.04 2.60
CA ARG A 247 9.11 -2.05 3.67
C ARG A 247 10.31 -2.03 4.60
N LEU A 248 11.51 -1.80 4.07
CA LEU A 248 12.70 -1.60 4.90
C LEU A 248 12.55 -0.36 5.79
N ALA A 249 11.88 0.70 5.30
CA ALA A 249 11.58 1.88 6.09
C ALA A 249 10.67 1.55 7.30
N LEU A 250 9.71 0.64 7.14
CA LEU A 250 8.79 0.22 8.22
C LEU A 250 9.46 -0.61 9.32
N SER A 251 10.55 -1.31 8.99
CA SER A 251 11.33 -2.08 9.95
C SER A 251 12.45 -1.27 10.61
N ALA A 252 12.77 -0.08 10.08
CA ALA A 252 13.86 0.73 10.59
C ALA A 252 13.47 1.40 11.92
N PRO A 253 14.41 1.54 12.88
CA PRO A 253 14.18 2.35 14.06
C PRO A 253 14.07 3.83 13.70
N SER A 254 13.28 4.59 14.46
CA SER A 254 13.32 6.05 14.42
C SER A 254 14.74 6.52 14.77
N PRO A 255 15.33 7.49 14.02
CA PRO A 255 14.74 8.35 12.98
C PRO A 255 14.96 7.87 11.53
N TRP A 256 15.59 6.70 11.34
CA TRP A 256 15.97 6.20 10.02
C TRP A 256 14.76 5.77 9.18
N ASP A 257 13.66 5.39 9.82
CA ASP A 257 12.37 5.10 9.19
C ASP A 257 11.92 6.23 8.23
N SER A 258 12.06 7.47 8.66
CA SER A 258 11.64 8.67 7.93
C SER A 258 12.54 8.93 6.73
N VAL A 259 13.86 8.82 6.91
CA VAL A 259 14.85 9.04 5.84
C VAL A 259 14.71 8.00 4.73
N VAL A 260 14.58 6.72 5.10
CA VAL A 260 14.41 5.63 4.15
C VAL A 260 13.06 5.74 3.44
N SER A 261 11.99 6.13 4.14
CA SER A 261 10.67 6.35 3.55
C SER A 261 10.67 7.45 2.48
N VAL A 262 11.28 8.60 2.77
CA VAL A 262 11.39 9.71 1.81
C VAL A 262 12.24 9.30 0.61
N THR A 263 13.34 8.58 0.83
CA THR A 263 14.20 8.08 -0.24
C THR A 263 13.45 7.10 -1.15
N ALA A 264 12.69 6.16 -0.56
CA ALA A 264 11.86 5.20 -1.30
C ALA A 264 10.77 5.91 -2.13
N ALA A 265 10.12 6.91 -1.53
CA ALA A 265 9.10 7.73 -2.16
C ALA A 265 9.66 8.50 -3.38
N LEU A 266 10.80 9.16 -3.21
CA LEU A 266 11.49 9.89 -4.28
C LEU A 266 11.93 8.95 -5.40
N TYR A 267 12.50 7.78 -5.06
CA TYR A 267 12.89 6.77 -6.02
C TYR A 267 11.71 6.34 -6.91
N LEU A 268 10.55 6.05 -6.32
CA LEU A 268 9.35 5.64 -7.06
C LEU A 268 8.77 6.76 -7.93
N VAL A 269 8.80 8.01 -7.46
CA VAL A 269 8.39 9.17 -8.25
C VAL A 269 9.34 9.36 -9.44
N ALA A 270 10.65 9.32 -9.21
CA ALA A 270 11.66 9.45 -10.25
C ALA A 270 11.56 8.33 -11.30
N LEU A 271 11.38 7.08 -10.87
CA LEU A 271 11.16 5.94 -11.75
C LEU A 271 9.92 6.15 -12.63
N THR A 272 8.81 6.59 -12.02
CA THR A 272 7.54 6.82 -12.74
C THR A 272 7.67 7.97 -13.73
N TRP A 273 8.33 9.05 -13.33
CA TRP A 273 8.62 10.19 -14.19
C TRP A 273 9.47 9.79 -15.40
N MET A 274 10.56 9.05 -15.18
CA MET A 274 11.46 8.58 -16.23
C MET A 274 10.73 7.67 -17.23
N ILE A 275 9.96 6.70 -16.74
CA ILE A 275 9.18 5.80 -17.60
C ILE A 275 8.17 6.59 -18.46
N ASN A 276 7.47 7.56 -17.87
CA ASN A 276 6.52 8.38 -18.61
C ASN A 276 7.20 9.26 -19.67
N TYR A 277 8.39 9.80 -19.38
CA TYR A 277 9.16 10.62 -20.32
C TYR A 277 9.59 9.81 -21.55
N PHE A 278 10.16 8.61 -21.34
CA PHE A 278 10.62 7.76 -22.45
C PHE A 278 9.48 7.18 -23.29
N ILE A 279 8.32 6.87 -22.68
CA ILE A 279 7.16 6.34 -23.41
C ILE A 279 6.41 7.45 -24.18
N SER A 280 6.49 8.71 -23.73
CA SER A 280 5.78 9.84 -24.36
C SER A 280 6.51 10.48 -25.54
N SER A 281 7.69 9.97 -25.91
CA SER A 281 8.38 10.35 -27.15
C SER A 281 8.05 9.35 -28.26
N PRO A 282 6.97 9.53 -29.05
CA PRO A 282 6.88 8.82 -30.31
C PRO A 282 8.08 9.23 -31.16
N PRO A 283 8.71 8.31 -31.93
CA PRO A 283 9.67 8.74 -32.92
C PRO A 283 8.95 9.74 -33.83
N ALA A 284 9.49 10.95 -33.95
CA ALA A 284 9.05 11.90 -34.96
C ALA A 284 9.20 11.22 -36.32
N GLN A 285 8.10 10.69 -36.87
CA GLN A 285 8.06 10.26 -38.25
C GLN A 285 8.08 11.53 -39.10
N ASN A 286 9.29 11.94 -39.45
CA ASN A 286 9.53 12.82 -40.58
C ASN A 286 8.99 12.15 -41.85
N GLY A 287 8.17 12.89 -42.60
CA GLY A 287 8.10 12.80 -44.05
C GLY A 287 7.50 11.52 -44.65
N ALA A 288 6.17 11.49 -44.80
CA ALA A 288 5.56 10.77 -45.91
C ALA A 288 4.43 11.64 -46.51
N LYS A 289 4.77 12.32 -47.62
CA LYS A 289 3.81 12.91 -48.55
C LYS A 289 2.81 11.82 -48.98
N ALA A 290 1.63 11.79 -48.38
CA ALA A 290 0.48 11.09 -48.97
C ALA A 290 -0.08 11.99 -50.08
N LYS A 291 0.43 11.74 -51.29
CA LYS A 291 -0.03 12.24 -52.59
C LYS A 291 -1.57 12.10 -52.66
N ARG A 292 -2.30 13.22 -52.57
CA ARG A 292 -3.73 13.23 -52.94
C ARG A 292 -3.84 12.78 -54.41
N PRO A 293 -4.70 11.81 -54.76
CA PRO A 293 -4.96 11.52 -56.16
C PRO A 293 -5.65 12.72 -56.83
N PRO A 294 -5.47 12.93 -58.14
CA PRO A 294 -6.04 14.09 -58.81
C PRO A 294 -7.57 13.96 -58.81
N ARG A 295 -8.25 15.04 -58.40
CA ARG A 295 -9.66 15.23 -58.75
C ARG A 295 -9.73 15.32 -60.28
N HIS A 296 -10.31 14.32 -60.91
CA HIS A 296 -10.83 14.46 -62.26
C HIS A 296 -12.03 15.41 -62.19
N ASP A 297 -11.78 16.68 -62.51
CA ASP A 297 -12.80 17.55 -63.07
C ASP A 297 -12.95 17.19 -64.55
N GLY A 298 -14.09 16.58 -64.89
CA GLY A 298 -14.51 16.31 -66.27
C GLY A 298 -15.95 16.77 -66.42
N GLY A 299 -16.14 17.89 -67.10
CA GLY A 299 -17.39 18.65 -67.14
C GLY A 299 -18.54 18.06 -67.97
N ARG A 300 -19.72 18.66 -67.70
CA ARG A 300 -20.92 18.87 -68.54
C ARG A 300 -21.29 17.83 -69.61
N SER A 301 -22.53 17.32 -69.54
CA SER A 301 -23.59 17.71 -70.50
C SER A 301 -25.00 17.22 -70.10
N VAL A 302 -25.93 18.17 -70.12
CA VAL A 302 -27.36 18.16 -70.49
C VAL A 302 -27.98 16.83 -70.96
N CYS A 303 -29.12 16.43 -70.38
CA CYS A 303 -30.38 16.12 -71.11
C CYS A 303 -31.55 15.89 -70.13
N GLY A 304 -32.68 16.57 -70.35
CA GLY A 304 -33.85 16.53 -69.46
C GLY A 304 -34.83 15.38 -69.74
N ARG A 305 -35.72 15.14 -68.76
CA ARG A 305 -37.13 14.71 -68.99
C ARG A 305 -37.92 14.80 -67.69
N GLU A 306 -38.78 15.81 -67.62
CA GLU A 306 -40.23 15.67 -67.47
C GLU A 306 -40.76 14.42 -66.74
N LYS A 307 -41.40 14.61 -65.58
CA LYS A 307 -42.86 14.44 -65.43
C LYS A 307 -43.36 14.82 -64.04
N THR A 308 -44.32 15.74 -64.06
CA THR A 308 -45.27 16.13 -63.02
C THR A 308 -46.40 15.10 -62.91
N THR A 309 -47.22 15.20 -61.84
CA THR A 309 -48.57 14.63 -61.60
C THR A 309 -48.61 13.17 -61.09
N VAL A 310 -49.34 12.80 -60.03
CA VAL A 310 -50.42 13.40 -59.20
C VAL A 310 -50.18 13.02 -57.74
#